data_AF-A0A451BGH7-F1
#
_entry.id   AF-A0A451BGH7-F1
#
_cell.length_a   1.000
_cell.length_b   1.000
_cell.length_c   1.000
_cell.angle_alpha   90.00
_cell.angle_beta   90.00
_cell.angle_gamma   90.00
#
_symmetry.space_group_name_H-M   'P 1'
#
loop_
_entity.id
_entity.type
_entity.pdbx_description
1 polymer ?
#
loop_
_entity_poly.entity_id
_entity_poly.type
_entity_poly.pdbx_seq_one_letter_code
_entity_poly.pdbx_strand_id
1 'polypeptide(L)'
;MPVSSIIETFRTQFIEQYHDSILPSHLKALDAMANCRTDGSLQMLAQCPECEHQLFVPHSCGHRNCPHCQNHESQQWLEQQLQKRVPAEYFLLMFTLPAELRKLAWEHQRVLYSLMLQCAWETLRSFVQNDKQLQGMAGVIAVLHTHSRKLDYHPYVHFVMPAAAIDKEKKQWRTKEGYLFNDRALAKVFRAKMLEAITNEELILSERHPKKWVVHGKFVVGTGDKALVYLGRYLYRGVIQEKDIVACKNDQVTFRYQDSKTKRMLTRTVSGPAFLWLLVQHVLPKKFRRTRNFGFLHPRCKRLFEVIQYLLGLNPNRALSWLKQRPPLKCPACGAKMRIIQTGISRFELLKLLLEQRSSRIPIENDLAGELTV
;
A
#
# COMPACT_ATOMS: atom_id res chain seq x y z
N MET A 1 -11.34 -14.26 9.55
CA MET A 1 -11.40 -13.51 10.82
C MET A 1 -10.81 -12.13 10.57
N PRO A 2 -11.46 -11.03 10.97
CA PRO A 2 -10.92 -9.69 10.77
C PRO A 2 -9.71 -9.45 11.67
N VAL A 3 -8.79 -8.59 11.24
CA VAL A 3 -7.60 -8.24 12.02
C VAL A 3 -7.96 -7.48 13.30
N SER A 4 -9.05 -6.70 13.29
CA SER A 4 -9.53 -5.97 14.47
C SER A 4 -9.75 -6.90 15.67
N SER A 5 -10.43 -8.03 15.48
CA SER A 5 -10.67 -9.00 16.55
C SER A 5 -9.37 -9.59 17.12
N ILE A 6 -8.38 -9.86 16.26
CA ILE A 6 -7.07 -10.38 16.71
C ILE A 6 -6.33 -9.31 17.53
N ILE A 7 -6.42 -8.04 17.13
CA ILE A 7 -5.85 -6.94 17.90
C ILE A 7 -6.53 -6.87 19.26
N GLU A 8 -7.86 -6.88 19.32
CA GLU A 8 -8.62 -6.83 20.57
C GLU A 8 -8.24 -7.97 21.52
N THR A 9 -8.09 -9.19 21.00
CA THR A 9 -7.72 -10.37 21.82
C THR A 9 -6.29 -10.29 22.37
N PHE A 10 -5.30 -9.92 21.54
CA PHE A 10 -3.88 -10.11 21.90
C PHE A 10 -3.12 -8.82 22.22
N ARG A 11 -3.77 -7.65 22.20
CA ARG A 11 -3.10 -6.36 22.39
C ARG A 11 -2.32 -6.26 23.69
N THR A 12 -2.92 -6.66 24.82
CA THR A 12 -2.28 -6.57 26.14
C THR A 12 -1.01 -7.42 26.19
N GLN A 13 -1.11 -8.70 25.83
CA GLN A 13 0.02 -9.62 25.74
C GLN A 13 1.10 -9.13 24.77
N PHE A 14 0.70 -8.52 23.64
CA PHE A 14 1.62 -7.92 22.69
C PHE A 14 2.42 -6.76 23.29
N ILE A 15 1.76 -5.86 24.03
CA ILE A 15 2.42 -4.73 24.68
C ILE A 15 3.41 -5.21 25.72
N GLU A 16 3.03 -6.19 26.54
CA GLU A 16 3.91 -6.79 27.55
C GLU A 16 5.13 -7.48 26.90
N GLN A 17 4.89 -8.32 25.90
CA GLN A 17 5.95 -9.11 25.26
C GLN A 17 6.97 -8.25 24.49
N TYR A 18 6.53 -7.16 23.86
CA TYR A 18 7.37 -6.33 22.99
C TYR A 18 7.61 -4.92 23.55
N HIS A 19 7.44 -4.70 24.86
CA HIS A 19 7.50 -3.37 25.48
C HIS A 19 8.75 -2.55 25.09
N ASP A 20 9.94 -3.17 25.06
CA ASP A 20 11.21 -2.52 24.69
C ASP A 20 11.37 -2.20 23.20
N SER A 21 10.57 -2.85 22.34
CA SER A 21 10.71 -2.77 20.87
C SER A 21 9.54 -2.07 20.18
N ILE A 22 8.45 -1.80 20.89
CA ILE A 22 7.26 -1.15 20.34
C ILE A 22 7.52 0.34 20.12
N LEU A 23 7.22 0.81 18.91
CA LEU A 23 7.25 2.23 18.58
C LEU A 23 5.84 2.84 18.76
N PRO A 24 5.74 4.15 19.09
CA PRO A 24 4.45 4.84 19.13
C PRO A 24 3.65 4.74 17.81
N SER A 25 4.34 4.61 16.68
CA SER A 25 3.70 4.37 15.38
C SER A 25 3.06 2.99 15.26
N HIS A 26 3.59 1.96 15.94
CA HIS A 26 2.99 0.63 15.97
C HIS A 26 1.65 0.66 16.70
N LEU A 27 1.60 1.31 17.88
CA LEU A 27 0.37 1.44 18.65
C LEU A 27 -0.71 2.21 17.88
N LYS A 28 -0.34 3.34 17.25
CA LYS A 28 -1.26 4.10 16.38
C LYS A 28 -1.78 3.28 15.20
N ALA A 29 -0.95 2.42 14.62
CA ALA A 29 -1.39 1.52 13.56
C ALA A 29 -2.37 0.46 14.08
N LEU A 30 -2.11 -0.12 15.26
CA LEU A 30 -3.03 -1.07 15.91
C LEU A 30 -4.36 -0.41 16.26
N ASP A 31 -4.35 0.80 16.85
CA ASP A 31 -5.55 1.58 17.15
C ASP A 31 -6.38 1.85 15.91
N ALA A 32 -5.73 2.27 14.83
CA ALA A 32 -6.40 2.53 13.56
C ALA A 32 -7.00 1.25 12.97
N MET A 33 -6.30 0.11 13.05
CA MET A 33 -6.78 -1.16 12.52
C MET A 33 -7.91 -1.76 13.36
N ALA A 34 -7.84 -1.66 14.69
CA ALA A 34 -8.88 -2.14 15.61
C ALA A 34 -10.21 -1.37 15.41
N ASN A 35 -10.14 -0.05 15.26
CA ASN A 35 -11.32 0.81 15.10
C ASN A 35 -11.82 0.91 13.65
N CYS A 36 -11.16 0.26 12.68
CA CYS A 36 -11.50 0.46 11.28
C CYS A 36 -12.86 -0.15 10.95
N ARG A 37 -13.81 0.68 10.48
CA ARG A 37 -15.17 0.26 10.13
C ARG A 37 -15.94 -0.39 11.29
N THR A 38 -15.68 0.04 12.52
CA THR A 38 -16.45 -0.36 13.71
C THR A 38 -17.27 0.83 14.23
N ASP A 39 -18.13 0.60 15.22
CA ASP A 39 -18.89 1.66 15.92
C ASP A 39 -17.97 2.64 16.69
N GLY A 40 -16.70 2.27 16.89
CA GLY A 40 -15.68 3.16 17.44
C GLY A 40 -15.16 4.19 16.42
N SER A 41 -15.46 4.04 15.13
CA SER A 41 -15.10 5.01 14.10
C SER A 41 -16.15 6.11 13.95
N LEU A 42 -15.74 7.23 13.34
CA LEU A 42 -16.68 8.23 12.84
C LEU A 42 -17.65 7.56 11.86
N GLN A 43 -18.89 8.03 11.83
CA GLN A 43 -19.92 7.49 10.94
C GLN A 43 -20.22 8.47 9.80
N MET A 44 -20.72 7.93 8.69
CA MET A 44 -21.43 8.70 7.67
C MET A 44 -22.89 8.27 7.65
N LEU A 45 -23.79 9.22 7.46
CA LEU A 45 -25.19 8.96 7.24
C LEU A 45 -25.46 8.93 5.73
N ALA A 46 -26.01 7.81 5.28
CA ALA A 46 -26.50 7.64 3.94
C ALA A 46 -28.02 7.54 3.94
N GLN A 47 -28.66 8.22 2.98
CA GLN A 47 -30.11 8.20 2.81
C GLN A 47 -30.46 7.61 1.44
N CYS A 48 -31.50 6.78 1.41
CA CYS A 48 -32.08 6.31 0.16
C CYS A 48 -32.93 7.42 -0.48
N PRO A 49 -32.79 7.71 -1.78
CA PRO A 49 -33.66 8.67 -2.46
C PRO A 49 -35.02 8.08 -2.86
N GLU A 50 -35.18 6.75 -2.81
CA GLU A 50 -36.38 6.04 -3.29
C GLU A 50 -37.25 5.49 -2.13
N CYS A 51 -36.76 5.55 -0.89
CA CYS A 51 -37.53 5.19 0.30
C CYS A 51 -36.99 5.92 1.53
N GLU A 52 -37.67 5.81 2.67
CA GLU A 52 -37.29 6.49 3.91
C GLU A 52 -36.09 5.85 4.64
N HIS A 53 -35.47 4.82 4.05
CA HIS A 53 -34.41 4.09 4.72
C HIS A 53 -33.12 4.93 4.83
N GLN A 54 -32.58 4.96 6.05
CA GLN A 54 -31.30 5.56 6.39
C GLN A 54 -30.33 4.51 6.91
N LEU A 55 -29.04 4.70 6.62
CA LEU A 55 -27.97 3.81 7.04
C LEU A 55 -26.81 4.62 7.58
N PHE A 56 -26.39 4.33 8.81
CA PHE A 56 -25.10 4.75 9.32
C PHE A 56 -24.03 3.78 8.86
N VAL A 57 -22.96 4.31 8.27
CA VAL A 57 -21.84 3.53 7.75
C VAL A 57 -20.56 3.94 8.47
N PRO A 58 -19.83 3.00 9.08
CA PRO A 58 -18.62 3.32 9.81
C PRO A 58 -17.47 3.68 8.85
N HIS A 59 -16.70 4.71 9.22
CA HIS A 59 -15.58 5.19 8.42
C HIS A 59 -14.43 4.19 8.39
N SER A 60 -13.70 4.19 7.27
CA SER A 60 -12.38 3.59 7.20
C SER A 60 -11.36 4.39 7.99
N CYS A 61 -10.42 3.73 8.67
CA CYS A 61 -9.38 4.41 9.45
C CYS A 61 -8.32 5.14 8.63
N GLY A 62 -8.24 4.87 7.32
CA GLY A 62 -7.29 5.53 6.42
C GLY A 62 -5.82 5.10 6.59
N HIS A 63 -5.52 4.21 7.54
CA HIS A 63 -4.15 3.82 7.81
C HIS A 63 -3.63 2.87 6.73
N ARG A 64 -2.49 3.21 6.11
CA ARG A 64 -1.89 2.45 4.98
C ARG A 64 -1.55 0.98 5.29
N ASN A 65 -1.38 0.64 6.57
CA ASN A 65 -1.14 -0.75 6.99
C ASN A 65 -2.43 -1.53 7.27
N CYS A 66 -3.61 -0.89 7.22
CA CYS A 66 -4.87 -1.55 7.48
C CYS A 66 -5.24 -2.48 6.31
N PRO A 67 -5.46 -3.79 6.56
CA PRO A 67 -5.82 -4.73 5.50
C PRO A 67 -7.32 -4.69 5.15
N HIS A 68 -8.12 -4.03 5.98
CA HIS A 68 -9.58 -3.98 5.87
C HIS A 68 -10.07 -2.84 4.95
N CYS A 69 -9.32 -1.75 4.82
CA CYS A 69 -9.74 -0.56 4.07
C CYS A 69 -8.77 -0.17 2.94
N GLN A 70 -8.82 1.08 2.47
CA GLN A 70 -7.88 1.68 1.51
C GLN A 70 -7.86 1.06 0.10
N ASN A 71 -8.85 0.20 -0.23
CA ASN A 71 -8.96 -0.42 -1.55
C ASN A 71 -9.18 0.59 -2.68
N HIS A 72 -9.89 1.69 -2.41
CA HIS A 72 -10.19 2.71 -3.41
C HIS A 72 -8.96 3.59 -3.68
N GLU A 73 -8.21 3.91 -2.64
CA GLU A 73 -6.97 4.69 -2.66
C GLU A 73 -5.88 3.92 -3.42
N SER A 74 -5.81 2.59 -3.21
CA SER A 74 -5.01 1.68 -4.03
C SER A 74 -5.36 1.77 -5.52
N GLN A 75 -6.65 1.83 -5.84
CA GLN A 75 -7.13 1.93 -7.21
C GLN A 75 -6.83 3.30 -7.82
N GLN A 76 -7.08 4.40 -7.11
CA GLN A 76 -6.76 5.75 -7.56
C GLN A 76 -5.26 5.90 -7.84
N TRP A 77 -4.40 5.36 -6.96
CA TRP A 77 -2.96 5.36 -7.20
C TRP A 77 -2.58 4.60 -8.46
N LEU A 78 -3.23 3.45 -8.70
CA LEU A 78 -3.02 2.63 -9.89
C LEU A 78 -3.48 3.35 -11.16
N GLU A 79 -4.65 3.98 -11.16
CA GLU A 79 -5.16 4.82 -12.25
C GLU A 79 -4.14 5.90 -12.63
N GLN A 80 -3.63 6.62 -11.63
CA GLN A 80 -2.62 7.65 -11.85
C GLN A 80 -1.30 7.12 -12.42
N GLN A 81 -0.91 5.88 -12.10
CA GLN A 81 0.31 5.30 -12.69
C GLN A 81 0.07 4.79 -14.11
N LEU A 82 -1.09 4.19 -14.37
CA LEU A 82 -1.47 3.72 -15.71
C LEU A 82 -1.61 4.88 -16.69
N GLN A 83 -2.09 6.04 -16.22
CA GLN A 83 -2.12 7.27 -17.02
C GLN A 83 -0.74 7.80 -17.43
N LYS A 84 0.32 7.43 -16.71
CA LYS A 84 1.72 7.83 -17.01
C LYS A 84 2.44 6.85 -17.92
N ARG A 85 1.73 5.85 -18.45
CA ARG A 85 2.34 4.85 -19.33
C ARG A 85 2.91 5.50 -20.59
N VAL A 86 3.99 4.92 -21.07
CA VAL A 86 4.68 5.32 -22.31
C VAL A 86 4.84 4.09 -23.20
N PRO A 87 4.97 4.24 -24.52
CA PRO A 87 5.14 3.11 -25.42
C PRO A 87 6.57 2.56 -25.31
N ALA A 88 6.70 1.51 -24.51
CA ALA A 88 7.92 0.76 -24.30
C ALA A 88 7.58 -0.61 -23.67
N GLU A 89 8.52 -1.53 -23.75
CA GLU A 89 8.52 -2.72 -22.90
C GLU A 89 8.88 -2.33 -21.46
N TYR A 90 8.18 -2.89 -20.47
CA TYR A 90 8.40 -2.60 -19.06
C TYR A 90 9.10 -3.75 -18.34
N PHE A 91 9.93 -3.37 -17.38
CA PHE A 91 10.68 -4.27 -16.51
C PHE A 91 10.33 -4.01 -15.04
N LEU A 92 10.17 -5.08 -14.28
CA LEU A 92 10.10 -5.02 -12.82
C LEU A 92 11.45 -5.42 -12.23
N LEU A 93 12.15 -4.44 -11.66
CA LEU A 93 13.46 -4.60 -11.04
C LEU A 93 13.29 -4.58 -9.52
N MET A 94 14.02 -5.42 -8.80
CA MET A 94 13.96 -5.51 -7.34
C MET A 94 15.36 -5.43 -6.73
N PHE A 95 15.59 -4.38 -5.95
CA PHE A 95 16.84 -4.13 -5.22
C PHE A 95 16.64 -4.54 -3.76
N THR A 96 17.36 -5.55 -3.30
CA THR A 96 17.13 -6.15 -1.98
C THR A 96 18.26 -5.83 -1.03
N LEU A 97 17.92 -5.43 0.20
CA LEU A 97 18.90 -5.26 1.26
C LEU A 97 19.29 -6.63 1.85
N PRO A 98 20.59 -6.95 1.98
CA PRO A 98 21.05 -8.20 2.59
C PRO A 98 20.61 -8.32 4.05
N ALA A 99 20.54 -9.56 4.55
CA ALA A 99 20.01 -9.86 5.89
C ALA A 99 20.78 -9.16 7.01
N GLU A 100 22.09 -9.07 6.83
CA GLU A 100 23.08 -8.50 7.74
C GLU A 100 22.86 -6.99 7.96
N LEU A 101 22.28 -6.29 6.97
CA LEU A 101 21.98 -4.87 7.07
C LEU A 101 20.54 -4.59 7.54
N ARG A 102 19.72 -5.62 7.78
CA ARG A 102 18.32 -5.41 8.19
C ARG A 102 18.23 -4.79 9.58
N LYS A 103 19.09 -5.17 10.52
CA LYS A 103 19.13 -4.56 11.85
C LYS A 103 19.41 -3.05 11.74
N LEU A 104 20.45 -2.67 10.99
CA LEU A 104 20.76 -1.27 10.72
C LEU A 104 19.58 -0.54 10.06
N ALA A 105 18.92 -1.16 9.07
CA ALA A 105 17.73 -0.57 8.44
C ALA A 105 16.52 -0.48 9.38
N TRP A 106 16.40 -1.36 10.37
CA TRP A 106 15.38 -1.29 11.41
C TRP A 106 15.63 -0.15 12.39
N GLU A 107 16.89 0.06 12.79
CA GLU A 107 17.29 1.11 13.73
C GLU A 107 17.26 2.51 13.08
N HIS A 108 17.60 2.59 11.79
CA HIS A 108 17.73 3.85 11.04
C HIS A 108 16.75 3.94 9.85
N GLN A 109 15.50 3.51 10.05
CA GLN A 109 14.48 3.33 9.00
C GLN A 109 14.40 4.48 8.00
N ARG A 110 14.25 5.73 8.47
CA ARG A 110 14.04 6.89 7.57
C ARG A 110 15.23 7.12 6.64
N VAL A 111 16.45 6.98 7.18
CA VAL A 111 17.70 7.20 6.44
C VAL A 111 17.89 6.04 5.46
N LEU A 112 17.94 4.80 5.96
CA LEU A 112 18.24 3.63 5.15
C LEU A 112 17.22 3.40 4.03
N TYR A 113 15.92 3.59 4.29
CA TYR A 113 14.92 3.45 3.24
C TYR A 113 15.03 4.56 2.19
N SER A 114 15.45 5.76 2.57
CA SER A 114 15.71 6.85 1.62
C SER A 114 16.94 6.54 0.76
N LEU A 115 18.02 6.06 1.38
CA LEU A 115 19.22 5.61 0.68
C LEU A 115 18.90 4.47 -0.29
N MET A 116 18.15 3.46 0.14
CA MET A 116 17.74 2.35 -0.74
C MET A 116 17.03 2.84 -2.01
N LEU A 117 16.09 3.79 -1.88
CA LEU A 117 15.39 4.39 -3.01
C LEU A 117 16.35 5.19 -3.91
N GLN A 118 17.25 5.97 -3.32
CA GLN A 118 18.19 6.82 -4.04
C GLN A 118 19.28 6.03 -4.75
N CYS A 119 20.00 5.16 -4.04
CA CYS A 119 21.08 4.35 -4.60
C CYS A 119 20.57 3.45 -5.72
N ALA A 120 19.40 2.81 -5.56
CA ALA A 120 18.79 2.00 -6.62
C ALA A 120 18.44 2.84 -7.86
N TRP A 121 17.86 4.03 -7.66
CA TRP A 121 17.59 4.95 -8.77
C TRP A 121 18.87 5.39 -9.49
N GLU A 122 19.90 5.79 -8.75
CA GLU A 122 21.17 6.23 -9.32
C GLU A 122 21.89 5.12 -10.07
N THR A 123 21.83 3.88 -9.58
CA THR A 123 22.31 2.71 -10.30
C THR A 123 21.58 2.57 -11.65
N LEU A 124 20.25 2.64 -11.68
CA LEU A 124 19.51 2.53 -12.93
C LEU A 124 19.80 3.71 -13.88
N ARG A 125 19.87 4.92 -13.34
CA ARG A 125 20.20 6.12 -14.11
C ARG A 125 21.55 5.98 -14.80
N SER A 126 22.59 5.54 -14.09
CA SER A 126 23.92 5.39 -14.69
C SER A 126 23.95 4.28 -15.75
N PHE A 127 23.22 3.19 -15.56
CA PHE A 127 23.13 2.12 -16.56
C PHE A 127 22.43 2.57 -17.84
N VAL A 128 21.34 3.34 -17.72
CA VAL A 128 20.63 3.90 -18.88
C VAL A 128 21.50 4.89 -19.65
N GLN A 129 22.22 5.76 -18.94
CA GLN A 129 23.10 6.75 -19.56
C GLN A 129 24.26 6.10 -20.34
N ASN A 130 24.77 4.96 -19.85
CA ASN A 130 25.89 4.24 -20.47
C ASN A 130 25.46 3.14 -21.45
N ASP A 131 24.15 2.87 -21.59
CA ASP A 131 23.64 1.87 -22.52
C ASP A 131 23.62 2.43 -23.94
N LYS A 132 24.17 1.68 -24.89
CA LYS A 132 24.34 2.11 -26.30
C LYS A 132 23.02 2.41 -27.02
N GLN A 133 21.90 1.83 -26.60
CA GLN A 133 20.59 2.06 -27.23
C GLN A 133 19.83 3.20 -26.52
N LEU A 134 19.87 3.23 -25.19
CA LEU A 134 19.05 4.18 -24.41
C LEU A 134 19.64 5.58 -24.26
N GLN A 135 20.94 5.72 -23.93
CA GLN A 135 21.70 6.99 -23.86
C GLN A 135 20.90 8.25 -23.47
N GLY A 136 20.18 8.26 -22.35
CA GLY A 136 19.33 9.40 -22.03
C GLY A 136 18.75 9.43 -20.63
N MET A 137 17.75 10.28 -20.43
CA MET A 137 17.03 10.39 -19.18
C MET A 137 16.06 9.21 -19.04
N ALA A 138 16.32 8.32 -18.09
CA ALA A 138 15.42 7.24 -17.69
C ALA A 138 14.14 7.75 -17.02
N GLY A 139 13.16 6.88 -16.79
CA GLY A 139 11.97 7.16 -15.99
C GLY A 139 11.54 5.90 -15.25
N VAL A 140 11.21 6.01 -13.96
CA VAL A 140 10.83 4.85 -13.14
C VAL A 140 9.79 5.20 -12.09
N ILE A 141 9.00 4.19 -11.70
CA ILE A 141 8.11 4.23 -10.53
C ILE A 141 8.71 3.29 -9.49
N ALA A 142 9.10 3.84 -8.34
CA ALA A 142 9.72 3.10 -7.25
C ALA A 142 8.72 2.89 -6.10
N VAL A 143 8.73 1.68 -5.53
CA VAL A 143 7.91 1.30 -4.38
C VAL A 143 8.75 0.54 -3.36
N LEU A 144 8.88 1.10 -2.16
CA LEU A 144 9.53 0.44 -1.03
C LEU A 144 8.63 -0.64 -0.42
N HIS A 145 9.22 -1.78 -0.10
CA HIS A 145 8.61 -2.87 0.65
C HIS A 145 9.53 -3.26 1.81
N THR A 146 8.93 -3.74 2.89
CA THR A 146 9.65 -4.15 4.11
C THR A 146 9.36 -5.58 4.52
N HIS A 147 8.55 -6.33 3.75
CA HIS A 147 8.08 -7.65 4.16
C HIS A 147 8.24 -8.72 3.09
N SER A 148 8.54 -9.94 3.54
CA SER A 148 8.42 -11.14 2.74
C SER A 148 6.95 -11.57 2.62
N ARG A 149 6.67 -12.58 1.79
CA ARG A 149 5.34 -13.21 1.72
C ARG A 149 4.95 -13.91 3.03
N LYS A 150 5.95 -14.30 3.84
CA LYS A 150 5.76 -14.88 5.18
C LYS A 150 5.64 -13.82 6.28
N LEU A 151 5.60 -12.53 5.90
CA LEU A 151 5.58 -11.36 6.77
C LEU A 151 6.89 -11.04 7.51
N ASP A 152 7.98 -11.76 7.23
CA ASP A 152 9.28 -11.45 7.83
C ASP A 152 9.81 -10.11 7.34
N TYR A 153 10.50 -9.37 8.22
CA TYR A 153 11.20 -8.15 7.84
C TYR A 153 12.24 -8.40 6.74
N HIS A 154 11.99 -7.78 5.59
CA HIS A 154 12.75 -7.94 4.36
C HIS A 154 12.63 -6.64 3.53
N PRO A 155 13.49 -5.63 3.79
CA PRO A 155 13.52 -4.41 2.99
C PRO A 155 14.00 -4.63 1.56
N TYR A 156 13.21 -4.18 0.59
CA TYR A 156 13.59 -4.12 -0.82
C TYR A 156 12.80 -3.01 -1.54
N VAL A 157 13.29 -2.59 -2.70
CA VAL A 157 12.60 -1.62 -3.55
C VAL A 157 12.27 -2.25 -4.88
N HIS A 158 11.01 -2.15 -5.28
CA HIS A 158 10.56 -2.44 -6.63
C HIS A 158 10.65 -1.19 -7.51
N PHE A 159 11.20 -1.34 -8.70
CA PHE A 159 11.21 -0.32 -9.75
C PHE A 159 10.47 -0.86 -10.96
N VAL A 160 9.38 -0.20 -11.35
CA VAL A 160 8.71 -0.40 -12.63
C VAL A 160 9.31 0.59 -13.61
N MET A 161 10.00 0.06 -14.61
CA MET A 161 10.82 0.83 -15.52
C MET A 161 10.45 0.50 -16.97
N PRO A 162 9.95 1.46 -17.76
CA PRO A 162 9.99 1.32 -19.21
C PRO A 162 11.45 1.22 -19.68
N ALA A 163 11.74 0.31 -20.60
CA ALA A 163 13.01 0.23 -21.32
C ALA A 163 13.08 1.34 -22.37
N ALA A 164 13.02 2.57 -21.88
CA ALA A 164 13.04 3.77 -22.68
C ALA A 164 13.73 4.92 -21.97
N ALA A 165 14.23 5.84 -22.78
CA ALA A 165 14.93 7.03 -22.33
C ALA A 165 14.63 8.21 -23.26
N ILE A 166 14.76 9.40 -22.70
CA ILE A 166 14.63 10.66 -23.44
C ILE A 166 16.01 11.26 -23.59
N ASP A 167 16.47 11.34 -24.83
CA ASP A 167 17.61 12.15 -25.21
C ASP A 167 17.10 13.58 -25.43
N LYS A 168 17.34 14.44 -24.44
CA LYS A 168 16.83 15.82 -24.46
C LYS A 168 17.52 16.69 -25.50
N GLU A 169 18.80 16.43 -25.77
CA GLU A 169 19.60 17.21 -26.71
C GLU A 169 19.13 16.94 -28.13
N LYS A 170 19.00 15.66 -28.48
CA LYS A 170 18.52 15.25 -29.81
C LYS A 170 17.00 15.23 -29.93
N LYS A 171 16.28 15.48 -28.83
CA LYS A 171 14.80 15.37 -28.72
C LYS A 171 14.28 14.00 -29.18
N GLN A 172 14.99 12.93 -28.83
CA GLN A 172 14.68 11.57 -29.28
C GLN A 172 14.06 10.74 -28.16
N TRP A 173 13.01 9.99 -28.51
CA TRP A 173 12.51 8.86 -27.74
C TRP A 173 13.31 7.62 -28.11
N ARG A 174 14.07 7.08 -27.16
CA ARG A 174 14.91 5.89 -27.34
C ARG A 174 14.28 4.73 -26.59
N THR A 175 14.23 3.56 -27.21
CA THR A 175 13.71 2.33 -26.61
C THR A 175 14.73 1.21 -26.74
N LYS A 176 14.54 0.16 -25.93
CA LYS A 176 15.32 -1.07 -25.96
C LYS A 176 14.38 -2.24 -25.76
N GLU A 177 14.58 -3.31 -26.53
CA GLU A 177 13.76 -4.51 -26.45
C GLU A 177 14.54 -5.70 -25.85
N GLY A 178 13.83 -6.60 -25.19
CA GLY A 178 14.34 -7.87 -24.71
C GLY A 178 15.12 -7.76 -23.41
N TYR A 179 16.45 -7.67 -23.50
CA TYR A 179 17.30 -7.66 -22.31
C TYR A 179 17.63 -6.24 -21.87
N LEU A 180 17.16 -5.84 -20.67
CA LEU A 180 17.44 -4.52 -20.14
C LEU A 180 18.89 -4.37 -19.63
N PHE A 181 19.23 -4.96 -18.47
CA PHE A 181 20.55 -4.82 -17.84
C PHE A 181 21.01 -6.10 -17.13
N ASN A 182 22.32 -6.20 -16.88
CA ASN A 182 22.91 -7.31 -16.14
C ASN A 182 22.65 -7.17 -14.63
N ASP A 183 21.94 -8.13 -14.07
CA ASP A 183 21.54 -8.17 -12.66
C ASP A 183 22.75 -8.23 -11.71
N ARG A 184 23.83 -8.93 -12.09
CA ARG A 184 25.07 -8.97 -11.27
C ARG A 184 25.79 -7.61 -11.29
N ALA A 185 25.84 -6.95 -12.44
CA ALA A 185 26.44 -5.62 -12.55
C ALA A 185 25.62 -4.58 -11.78
N LEU A 186 24.28 -4.61 -11.90
CA LEU A 186 23.38 -3.76 -11.11
C LEU A 186 23.62 -3.97 -9.61
N ALA A 187 23.69 -5.22 -9.15
CA ALA A 187 23.93 -5.54 -7.75
C ALA A 187 25.30 -5.05 -7.25
N LYS A 188 26.35 -5.15 -8.07
CA LYS A 188 27.70 -4.67 -7.74
C LYS A 188 27.71 -3.15 -7.53
N VAL A 189 27.11 -2.40 -8.46
CA VAL A 189 27.07 -0.93 -8.39
C VAL A 189 26.15 -0.45 -7.28
N PHE A 190 24.98 -1.08 -7.12
CA PHE A 190 24.05 -0.78 -6.03
C PHE A 190 24.70 -0.99 -4.66
N ARG A 191 25.40 -2.12 -4.47
CA ARG A 191 26.18 -2.38 -3.25
C ARG A 191 27.17 -1.26 -2.97
N ALA A 192 27.99 -0.89 -3.97
CA ALA A 192 29.00 0.15 -3.79
C ALA A 192 28.36 1.47 -3.34
N LYS A 193 27.32 1.92 -4.06
CA LYS A 193 26.58 3.14 -3.72
C LYS A 193 25.93 3.11 -2.35
N MET A 194 25.34 1.97 -1.96
CA MET A 194 24.72 1.82 -0.64
C MET A 194 25.73 1.89 0.48
N LEU A 195 26.88 1.20 0.35
CA LEU A 195 27.90 1.21 1.39
C LEU A 195 28.52 2.61 1.54
N GLU A 196 28.85 3.25 0.42
CA GLU A 196 29.33 4.63 0.40
C GLU A 196 28.32 5.58 1.07
N ALA A 197 27.04 5.49 0.70
CA ALA A 197 26.01 6.35 1.28
C ALA A 197 25.77 6.08 2.78
N ILE A 198 25.87 4.84 3.23
CA ILE A 198 25.76 4.51 4.67
C ILE A 198 26.95 5.10 5.43
N THR A 199 28.17 4.98 4.89
CA THR A 199 29.37 5.58 5.49
C THR A 199 29.28 7.10 5.55
N ASN A 200 28.74 7.75 4.52
CA ASN A 200 28.56 9.21 4.49
C ASN A 200 27.50 9.71 5.49
N GLU A 201 26.56 8.84 5.89
CA GLU A 201 25.61 9.12 6.98
C GLU A 201 26.19 8.76 8.36
N GLU A 202 27.49 8.46 8.43
CA GLU A 202 28.23 8.11 9.66
C GLU A 202 27.64 6.89 10.40
N LEU A 203 26.93 6.02 9.68
CA LEU A 203 26.31 4.84 10.26
C LEU A 203 27.30 3.68 10.31
N ILE A 204 27.32 2.99 11.45
CA ILE A 204 28.24 1.88 11.69
C ILE A 204 27.82 0.68 10.84
N LEU A 205 28.61 0.38 9.82
CA LEU A 205 28.51 -0.86 9.06
C LEU A 205 29.08 -2.00 9.90
N SER A 206 28.34 -3.10 10.05
CA SER A 206 28.93 -4.33 10.56
C SER A 206 30.05 -4.79 9.61
N GLU A 207 31.19 -5.21 10.16
CA GLU A 207 32.29 -5.82 9.40
C GLU A 207 31.84 -7.03 8.56
N ARG A 208 30.72 -7.66 8.96
CA ARG A 208 30.15 -8.87 8.36
C ARG A 208 29.11 -8.61 7.25
N HIS A 209 29.24 -7.56 6.46
CA HIS A 209 28.31 -7.34 5.34
C HIS A 209 28.70 -8.19 4.12
N PRO A 210 27.74 -8.79 3.38
CA PRO A 210 28.07 -9.74 2.33
C PRO A 210 28.69 -9.06 1.11
N LYS A 211 29.65 -9.77 0.47
CA LYS A 211 30.26 -9.35 -0.80
C LYS A 211 29.30 -9.46 -1.98
N LYS A 212 28.38 -10.43 -1.96
CA LYS A 212 27.39 -10.67 -3.02
C LYS A 212 26.03 -10.10 -2.62
N TRP A 213 25.55 -9.13 -3.38
CA TRP A 213 24.20 -8.56 -3.23
C TRP A 213 23.30 -9.08 -4.35
N VAL A 214 22.00 -8.93 -4.16
CA VAL A 214 21.01 -9.46 -5.10
C VAL A 214 20.15 -8.33 -5.64
N VAL A 215 20.17 -8.19 -6.97
CA VAL A 215 19.20 -7.44 -7.74
C VAL A 215 18.52 -8.44 -8.66
N HIS A 216 17.20 -8.52 -8.62
CA HIS A 216 16.43 -9.33 -9.55
C HIS A 216 15.88 -8.43 -10.64
N GLY A 217 16.40 -8.58 -11.87
CA GLY A 217 16.11 -7.68 -12.98
C GLY A 217 15.31 -8.25 -14.15
N LYS A 218 14.76 -9.47 -14.02
CA LYS A 218 14.46 -10.31 -15.18
C LYS A 218 13.00 -10.41 -15.64
N PHE A 219 12.06 -9.75 -14.97
CA PHE A 219 10.67 -9.90 -15.39
C PHE A 219 10.32 -8.78 -16.37
N VAL A 220 10.42 -9.10 -17.66
CA VAL A 220 9.62 -8.43 -18.68
C VAL A 220 8.16 -8.54 -18.24
N VAL A 221 7.52 -7.40 -18.05
CA VAL A 221 6.13 -7.29 -17.60
C VAL A 221 5.24 -6.69 -18.69
N GLY A 222 5.68 -6.81 -19.95
CA GLY A 222 4.97 -6.33 -21.13
C GLY A 222 4.74 -4.83 -21.05
N THR A 223 3.46 -4.42 -21.00
CA THR A 223 3.04 -3.01 -20.88
C THR A 223 3.19 -2.40 -19.48
N GLY A 224 3.61 -3.20 -18.49
CA GLY A 224 3.77 -2.78 -17.10
C GLY A 224 2.49 -2.86 -16.25
N ASP A 225 1.32 -3.10 -16.87
CA ASP A 225 0.03 -3.08 -16.19
C ASP A 225 -0.03 -4.04 -15.00
N LYS A 226 0.36 -5.31 -15.23
CA LYS A 226 0.37 -6.34 -14.19
C LYS A 226 1.32 -6.00 -13.04
N ALA A 227 2.45 -5.35 -13.34
CA ALA A 227 3.41 -4.91 -12.32
C ALA A 227 2.83 -3.76 -11.49
N LEU A 228 2.20 -2.78 -12.13
CA LEU A 228 1.53 -1.68 -11.42
C LEU A 228 0.35 -2.18 -10.58
N VAL A 229 -0.48 -3.09 -11.10
CA VAL A 229 -1.56 -3.74 -10.32
C VAL A 229 -0.99 -4.46 -9.11
N TYR A 230 0.07 -5.25 -9.32
CA TYR A 230 0.75 -5.99 -8.26
C TYR A 230 1.21 -5.02 -7.18
N LEU A 231 1.94 -3.97 -7.53
CA LEU A 231 2.46 -2.98 -6.56
C LEU A 231 1.35 -2.19 -5.86
N GLY A 232 0.29 -1.79 -6.56
CA GLY A 232 -0.83 -1.06 -5.98
C GLY A 232 -1.47 -1.81 -4.81
N ARG A 233 -1.53 -3.14 -4.87
CA ARG A 233 -2.05 -3.98 -3.77
C ARG A 233 -1.20 -3.86 -2.51
N TYR A 234 0.11 -3.76 -2.63
CA TYR A 234 1.01 -3.71 -1.47
C TYR A 234 1.10 -2.34 -0.81
N LEU A 235 0.70 -1.27 -1.50
CA LEU A 235 0.79 0.09 -0.97
C LEU A 235 -0.22 0.38 0.14
N TYR A 236 -1.43 -0.17 0.00
CA TYR A 236 -2.61 0.29 0.72
C TYR A 236 -3.40 -0.83 1.40
N ARG A 237 -3.12 -2.12 1.15
CA ARG A 237 -3.89 -3.25 1.70
C ARG A 237 -3.22 -3.94 2.88
N GLY A 238 -2.39 -3.22 3.63
CA GLY A 238 -1.56 -3.82 4.66
C GLY A 238 -0.57 -4.84 4.11
N VAL A 239 -0.07 -5.72 4.99
CA VAL A 239 0.90 -6.77 4.65
C VAL A 239 0.29 -8.16 4.48
N ILE A 240 -0.99 -8.31 4.86
CA ILE A 240 -1.76 -9.55 4.81
C ILE A 240 -3.20 -9.23 4.37
N GLN A 241 -3.88 -10.15 3.67
CA GLN A 241 -5.32 -10.04 3.44
C GLN A 241 -6.06 -10.79 4.54
N GLU A 242 -7.17 -10.24 5.06
CA GLU A 242 -7.90 -10.87 6.17
C GLU A 242 -8.41 -12.29 5.84
N LYS A 243 -8.75 -12.55 4.57
CA LYS A 243 -9.11 -13.90 4.08
C LYS A 243 -7.97 -14.92 4.14
N ASP A 244 -6.73 -14.46 4.28
CA ASP A 244 -5.55 -15.32 4.39
C ASP A 244 -5.24 -15.67 5.85
N ILE A 245 -5.96 -15.08 6.80
CA ILE A 245 -5.97 -15.49 8.21
C ILE A 245 -7.00 -16.61 8.36
N VAL A 246 -6.51 -17.84 8.52
CA VAL A 246 -7.32 -19.05 8.39
C VAL A 246 -7.75 -19.65 9.72
N ALA A 247 -7.03 -19.37 10.81
CA ALA A 247 -7.41 -19.81 12.15
C ALA A 247 -6.88 -18.88 13.25
N CYS A 248 -7.60 -18.81 14.36
CA CYS A 248 -7.16 -18.24 15.63
C CYS A 248 -7.71 -19.12 16.75
N LYS A 249 -6.86 -19.96 17.35
CA LYS A 249 -7.23 -20.95 18.37
C LYS A 249 -6.03 -21.17 19.30
N ASN A 250 -6.29 -21.44 20.58
CA ASN A 250 -5.25 -21.75 21.57
C ASN A 250 -4.11 -20.70 21.59
N ASP A 251 -4.47 -19.41 21.61
CA ASP A 251 -3.55 -18.25 21.55
C ASP A 251 -2.62 -18.19 20.32
N GLN A 252 -2.92 -18.97 19.28
CA GLN A 252 -2.16 -19.00 18.04
C GLN A 252 -2.99 -18.52 16.86
N VAL A 253 -2.34 -17.77 15.98
CA VAL A 253 -2.88 -17.30 14.70
C VAL A 253 -2.19 -18.06 13.57
N THR A 254 -2.99 -18.67 12.71
CA THR A 254 -2.54 -19.33 11.48
C THR A 254 -2.93 -18.49 10.27
N PHE A 255 -1.96 -18.21 9.41
CA PHE A 255 -2.20 -17.56 8.13
C PHE A 255 -1.53 -18.30 6.99
N ARG A 256 -2.09 -18.16 5.78
CA ARG A 256 -1.55 -18.74 4.56
C ARG A 256 -0.70 -17.74 3.78
N TYR A 257 0.30 -18.23 3.09
CA TYR A 257 1.13 -17.46 2.17
C TYR A 257 1.57 -18.32 1.00
N GLN A 258 1.93 -17.69 -0.13
CA GLN A 258 2.53 -18.40 -1.25
C GLN A 258 4.05 -18.42 -1.12
N ASP A 259 4.66 -19.59 -1.08
CA ASP A 259 6.12 -19.72 -1.03
C ASP A 259 6.78 -19.20 -2.31
N SER A 260 7.83 -18.39 -2.15
CA SER A 260 8.46 -17.72 -3.30
C SER A 260 9.22 -18.67 -4.21
N LYS A 261 9.73 -19.80 -3.69
CA LYS A 261 10.51 -20.79 -4.46
C LYS A 261 9.61 -21.81 -5.12
N THR A 262 8.78 -22.48 -4.34
CA THR A 262 7.92 -23.60 -4.79
C THR A 262 6.59 -23.14 -5.40
N LYS A 263 6.22 -21.87 -5.21
CA LYS A 263 4.91 -21.28 -5.61
C LYS A 263 3.69 -21.95 -4.97
N ARG A 264 3.89 -22.87 -4.01
CA ARG A 264 2.82 -23.54 -3.28
C ARG A 264 2.24 -22.64 -2.19
N MET A 265 0.96 -22.83 -1.90
CA MET A 265 0.32 -22.22 -0.74
C MET A 265 0.72 -23.01 0.51
N LEU A 266 1.33 -22.34 1.47
CA LEU A 266 1.73 -22.89 2.76
C LEU A 266 1.07 -22.11 3.89
N THR A 267 1.08 -22.66 5.09
CA THR A 267 0.62 -21.98 6.31
C THR A 267 1.80 -21.66 7.23
N ARG A 268 1.61 -20.63 8.06
CA ARG A 268 2.47 -20.29 9.19
C ARG A 268 1.58 -20.05 10.39
N THR A 269 1.95 -20.67 11.51
CA THR A 269 1.29 -20.49 12.80
C THR A 269 2.27 -19.86 13.77
N VAL A 270 1.82 -18.85 14.50
CA VAL A 270 2.59 -18.11 15.52
C VAL A 270 1.65 -17.72 16.67
N SER A 271 2.18 -17.29 17.82
CA SER A 271 1.35 -16.72 18.88
C SER A 271 0.64 -15.44 18.41
N GLY A 272 -0.48 -15.09 19.02
CA GLY A 272 -1.20 -13.85 18.76
C GLY A 272 -0.31 -12.59 18.83
N PRO A 273 0.48 -12.39 19.90
CA PRO A 273 1.47 -11.31 19.99
C PRO A 273 2.49 -11.30 18.84
N ALA A 274 3.06 -12.46 18.50
CA ALA A 274 4.02 -12.57 17.41
C ALA A 274 3.38 -12.26 16.05
N PHE A 275 2.11 -12.61 15.85
CA PHE A 275 1.35 -12.20 14.68
C PHE A 275 1.18 -10.68 14.61
N LEU A 276 0.80 -10.02 15.71
CA LEU A 276 0.70 -8.56 15.75
C LEU A 276 2.06 -7.89 15.45
N TRP A 277 3.16 -8.44 15.98
CA TRP A 277 4.51 -7.99 15.64
C TRP A 277 4.81 -8.11 14.13
N LEU A 278 4.42 -9.23 13.50
CA LEU A 278 4.55 -9.44 12.04
C LEU A 278 3.75 -8.43 11.21
N LEU A 279 2.70 -7.81 11.76
CA LEU A 279 1.95 -6.75 11.08
C LEU A 279 2.60 -5.38 11.26
N VAL A 280 2.95 -5.02 12.49
CA VAL A 280 3.35 -3.64 12.83
C VAL A 280 4.80 -3.32 12.50
N GLN A 281 5.69 -4.31 12.40
CA GLN A 281 7.09 -4.10 12.01
C GLN A 281 7.25 -3.57 10.56
N HIS A 282 6.15 -3.41 9.82
CA HIS A 282 6.12 -2.83 8.48
C HIS A 282 5.51 -1.43 8.46
N VAL A 283 5.23 -0.85 9.63
CA VAL A 283 4.75 0.53 9.75
C VAL A 283 5.92 1.46 9.50
N LEU A 284 5.91 2.13 8.35
CA LEU A 284 6.97 3.07 7.97
C LEU A 284 6.98 4.31 8.87
N PRO A 285 8.13 5.02 8.97
CA PRO A 285 8.21 6.27 9.72
C PRO A 285 7.14 7.29 9.32
N LYS A 286 6.75 8.14 10.28
CA LYS A 286 5.76 9.20 10.04
C LYS A 286 6.23 10.08 8.87
N LYS A 287 5.30 10.41 7.97
CA LYS A 287 5.51 11.19 6.72
C LYS A 287 6.48 10.55 5.70
N PHE A 288 6.97 9.34 5.92
CA PHE A 288 7.81 8.66 4.92
C PHE A 288 6.98 8.30 3.68
N ARG A 289 7.45 8.76 2.51
CA ARG A 289 6.84 8.46 1.21
C ARG A 289 7.34 7.11 0.71
N ARG A 290 6.47 6.11 0.77
CA ARG A 290 6.73 4.73 0.31
C ARG A 290 6.99 4.63 -1.19
N THR A 291 6.36 5.50 -1.98
CA THR A 291 6.50 5.56 -3.44
C THR A 291 7.21 6.82 -3.89
N ARG A 292 8.02 6.70 -4.94
CA ARG A 292 8.67 7.84 -5.60
C ARG A 292 8.67 7.59 -7.11
N ASN A 293 8.47 8.65 -7.89
CA ASN A 293 8.68 8.58 -9.34
C ASN A 293 9.91 9.40 -9.68
N PHE A 294 10.79 8.85 -10.51
CA PHE A 294 12.05 9.49 -10.89
C PHE A 294 12.15 9.67 -12.40
N GLY A 295 13.08 10.54 -12.81
CA GLY A 295 13.39 10.79 -14.21
C GLY A 295 12.19 11.39 -14.96
N PHE A 296 11.92 10.95 -16.19
CA PHE A 296 10.79 11.48 -16.96
C PHE A 296 9.40 11.09 -16.43
N LEU A 297 9.31 10.13 -15.51
CA LEU A 297 8.05 9.79 -14.82
C LEU A 297 7.81 10.62 -13.56
N HIS A 298 8.75 11.49 -13.19
CA HIS A 298 8.61 12.42 -12.06
C HIS A 298 7.40 13.35 -12.27
N PRO A 299 6.62 13.72 -11.23
CA PRO A 299 5.41 14.54 -11.40
C PRO A 299 5.62 15.89 -12.11
N ARG A 300 6.80 16.51 -11.94
CA ARG A 300 7.21 17.73 -12.65
C ARG A 300 7.37 17.55 -14.18
N CYS A 301 7.42 16.32 -14.66
CA CYS A 301 7.56 15.98 -16.08
C CYS A 301 6.21 15.62 -16.72
N LYS A 302 5.07 16.01 -16.12
CA LYS A 302 3.72 15.68 -16.62
C LYS A 302 3.55 15.93 -18.13
N ARG A 303 3.86 17.15 -18.56
CA ARG A 303 3.79 17.56 -19.97
C ARG A 303 4.65 16.68 -20.89
N LEU A 304 5.78 16.17 -20.40
CA LEU A 304 6.73 15.43 -21.21
C LEU A 304 6.17 14.06 -21.62
N PHE A 305 5.62 13.28 -20.68
CA PHE A 305 5.03 12.00 -21.04
C PHE A 305 3.69 12.16 -21.77
N GLU A 306 2.92 13.24 -21.55
CA GLU A 306 1.74 13.56 -22.36
C GLU A 306 2.11 13.83 -23.82
N VAL A 307 3.19 14.58 -24.06
CA VAL A 307 3.72 14.81 -25.42
C VAL A 307 4.20 13.49 -26.04
N ILE A 308 4.91 12.64 -25.30
CA ILE A 308 5.34 11.32 -25.79
C ILE A 308 4.14 10.45 -26.16
N GLN A 309 3.12 10.41 -25.31
CA GLN A 309 1.88 9.67 -25.57
C GLN A 309 1.20 10.15 -26.84
N TYR A 310 1.08 11.47 -27.02
CA TYR A 310 0.49 12.08 -28.20
C TYR A 310 1.29 11.76 -29.48
N LEU A 311 2.59 12.04 -29.46
CA LEU A 311 3.47 11.84 -30.63
C LEU A 311 3.57 10.38 -31.08
N LEU A 312 3.44 9.45 -30.14
CA LEU A 312 3.55 8.02 -30.40
C LEU A 312 2.19 7.31 -30.43
N GLY A 313 1.08 8.05 -30.51
CA GLY A 313 -0.26 7.51 -30.67
C GLY A 313 -0.76 6.63 -29.51
N LEU A 314 -0.18 6.76 -28.32
CA LEU A 314 -0.60 6.01 -27.15
C LEU A 314 -1.76 6.72 -26.45
N ASN A 315 -2.94 6.08 -26.44
CA ASN A 315 -4.06 6.55 -25.62
C ASN A 315 -3.99 5.94 -24.20
N PRO A 316 -3.63 6.73 -23.16
CA PRO A 316 -3.52 6.22 -21.79
C PRO A 316 -4.86 5.74 -21.21
N ASN A 317 -5.99 6.23 -21.71
CA ASN A 317 -7.32 5.82 -21.21
C ASN A 317 -7.66 4.37 -21.55
N ARG A 318 -7.06 3.78 -22.60
CA ARG A 318 -7.21 2.35 -22.88
C ARG A 318 -6.75 1.48 -21.71
N ALA A 319 -5.68 1.90 -21.02
CA ALA A 319 -5.16 1.20 -19.85
C ALA A 319 -6.13 1.23 -18.65
N LEU A 320 -7.08 2.16 -18.62
CA LEU A 320 -8.06 2.31 -17.55
C LEU A 320 -9.34 1.50 -17.79
N SER A 321 -9.57 1.03 -19.02
CA SER A 321 -10.84 0.39 -19.44
C SER A 321 -11.26 -0.83 -18.60
N TRP A 322 -10.30 -1.59 -18.05
CA TRP A 322 -10.56 -2.78 -17.25
C TRP A 322 -10.64 -2.49 -15.74
N LEU A 323 -10.41 -1.24 -15.31
CA LEU A 323 -10.51 -0.87 -13.90
C LEU A 323 -11.98 -0.80 -13.49
N LYS A 324 -12.34 -1.63 -12.51
CA LYS A 324 -13.70 -1.70 -11.99
C LYS A 324 -14.05 -0.39 -11.28
N GLN A 325 -15.18 0.20 -11.63
CA GLN A 325 -15.70 1.33 -10.88
C GLN A 325 -16.02 0.92 -9.43
N ARG A 326 -15.88 1.88 -8.51
CA ARG A 326 -16.22 1.67 -7.09
C ARG A 326 -17.71 1.32 -7.00
N PRO A 327 -18.08 0.20 -6.34
CA PRO A 327 -19.48 -0.14 -6.18
C PRO A 327 -20.20 0.95 -5.36
N PRO A 328 -21.40 1.37 -5.77
CA PRO A 328 -22.19 2.32 -5.01
C PRO A 328 -22.69 1.66 -3.71
N LEU A 329 -22.94 2.49 -2.69
CA LEU A 329 -23.68 2.05 -1.52
C LEU A 329 -25.14 1.79 -1.94
N LYS A 330 -25.65 0.59 -1.66
CA LYS A 330 -27.02 0.18 -2.00
C LYS A 330 -27.89 0.15 -0.75
N CYS A 331 -29.14 0.58 -0.90
CA CYS A 331 -30.15 0.47 0.14
C CYS A 331 -30.45 -1.00 0.42
N PRO A 332 -30.42 -1.46 1.68
CA PRO A 332 -30.75 -2.84 2.02
C PRO A 332 -32.23 -3.16 1.84
N ALA A 333 -33.12 -2.16 1.83
CA ALA A 333 -34.56 -2.34 1.66
C ALA A 333 -34.98 -2.49 0.20
N CYS A 334 -34.56 -1.58 -0.69
CA CYS A 334 -35.00 -1.55 -2.09
C CYS A 334 -33.88 -1.74 -3.12
N GLY A 335 -32.61 -1.78 -2.71
CA GLY A 335 -31.46 -1.93 -3.62
C GLY A 335 -31.00 -0.67 -4.35
N ALA A 336 -31.72 0.45 -4.21
CA ALA A 336 -31.39 1.74 -4.83
C ALA A 336 -30.04 2.30 -4.38
N LYS A 337 -29.41 3.14 -5.21
CA LYS A 337 -28.15 3.80 -4.86
C LYS A 337 -28.39 4.86 -3.78
N MET A 338 -27.71 4.75 -2.65
CA MET A 338 -27.83 5.69 -1.55
C MET A 338 -26.95 6.93 -1.76
N ARG A 339 -27.36 8.06 -1.20
CA ARG A 339 -26.59 9.32 -1.17
C ARG A 339 -26.04 9.54 0.22
N ILE A 340 -24.76 9.91 0.30
CA ILE A 340 -24.14 10.33 1.57
C ILE A 340 -24.62 11.75 1.84
N ILE A 341 -25.28 11.97 2.97
CA ILE A 341 -25.83 13.28 3.36
C ILE A 341 -25.01 13.94 4.46
N GLN A 342 -24.30 13.16 5.28
CA GLN A 342 -23.41 13.67 6.33
C GLN A 342 -22.25 12.70 6.55
N THR A 343 -21.07 13.22 6.89
CA THR A 343 -19.87 12.45 7.20
C THR A 343 -19.23 12.96 8.47
N GLY A 344 -18.48 12.11 9.18
CA GLY A 344 -17.71 12.54 10.35
C GLY A 344 -18.55 12.63 11.62
N ILE A 345 -19.68 11.92 11.68
CA ILE A 345 -20.57 11.87 12.83
C ILE A 345 -19.85 11.15 13.97
N SER A 346 -19.69 11.83 15.11
CA SER A 346 -19.04 11.23 16.27
C SER A 346 -19.93 10.18 16.94
N ARG A 347 -19.36 9.30 17.77
CA ARG A 347 -20.16 8.31 18.52
C ARG A 347 -21.20 8.97 19.42
N PHE A 348 -20.86 10.12 20.02
CA PHE A 348 -21.78 10.88 20.86
C PHE A 348 -22.96 11.43 20.05
N GLU A 349 -22.67 12.05 18.90
CA GLU A 349 -23.70 12.55 17.98
C GLU A 349 -24.58 11.42 17.44
N LEU A 350 -23.98 10.28 17.09
CA LEU A 350 -24.71 9.09 16.63
C LEU A 350 -25.73 8.63 17.68
N LEU A 351 -25.31 8.51 18.94
CA LEU A 351 -26.21 8.10 20.02
C LEU A 351 -27.35 9.09 20.19
N LYS A 352 -27.08 10.40 20.10
CA LYS A 352 -28.12 11.43 20.15
C LYS A 352 -29.14 11.27 19.01
N LEU A 353 -28.66 11.12 17.77
CA LEU A 353 -29.52 10.93 16.59
C LEU A 353 -30.37 9.65 16.69
N LEU A 354 -29.79 8.55 17.17
CA LEU A 354 -30.51 7.29 17.35
C LEU A 354 -31.58 7.38 18.45
N LEU A 355 -31.34 8.17 19.50
CA LEU A 355 -32.33 8.43 20.55
C LEU A 355 -33.48 9.30 20.03
N GLU A 356 -33.18 10.36 19.27
CA GLU A 356 -34.19 11.22 18.65
C GLU A 356 -35.08 10.46 17.65
N GLN A 357 -34.49 9.54 16.86
CA GLN A 357 -35.24 8.66 15.95
C GLN A 357 -36.13 7.62 16.67
N ARG A 358 -35.82 7.27 17.91
CA ARG A 358 -36.67 6.40 18.74
C ARG A 358 -37.81 7.18 19.37
N SER A 359 -37.57 8.38 19.90
CA SER A 359 -38.60 9.23 20.51
C SER A 359 -39.67 9.69 19.51
N SER A 360 -39.31 9.87 18.24
CA SER A 360 -40.21 10.22 17.14
C SER A 360 -41.06 9.06 16.60
N ARG A 361 -40.84 7.83 17.08
CA ARG A 361 -41.62 6.62 16.72
C ARG A 361 -42.53 6.13 17.84
N ILE A 362 -42.57 6.81 18.99
CA ILE A 362 -43.53 6.51 20.06
C ILE A 362 -44.82 7.27 19.73
N PRO A 363 -45.97 6.62 19.49
CA PRO A 363 -47.24 7.32 19.42
C PRO A 363 -47.54 7.89 20.80
N ILE A 364 -47.76 9.20 20.89
CA ILE A 364 -48.36 9.82 22.06
C ILE A 364 -49.85 9.44 22.00
N GLU A 365 -50.24 8.35 22.67
CA GLU A 365 -51.65 8.15 23.04
C GLU A 365 -51.99 9.18 24.12
N ASN A 366 -52.54 10.31 23.71
CA ASN A 366 -53.29 11.22 24.57
C ASN A 366 -54.73 11.20 24.06
N ASP A 367 -55.55 10.32 24.64
CA ASP A 367 -57.02 10.47 24.64
C ASP A 367 -57.57 9.80 25.91
N LEU A 368 -57.63 10.59 26.99
CA LEU A 368 -58.57 10.36 28.08
C LEU A 368 -59.27 11.69 28.35
N ALA A 369 -60.24 12.00 27.51
CA ALA A 369 -61.28 12.98 27.78
C ALA A 369 -62.61 12.50 27.18
N GLY A 370 -63.54 12.15 28.07
CA GLY A 370 -64.98 12.12 27.77
C GLY A 370 -65.54 10.73 27.46
N GLU A 371 -66.25 10.15 28.43
CA GLU A 371 -67.72 10.07 28.35
C GLU A 371 -68.30 9.55 29.67
N LEU A 372 -68.95 10.47 30.39
CA LEU A 372 -69.98 10.18 31.38
C LEU A 372 -71.26 9.89 30.62
N THR A 373 -71.90 8.75 30.89
CA THR A 373 -73.32 8.54 30.57
C THR A 373 -74.05 7.94 31.75
N VAL A 374 -75.08 8.69 32.17
CA VAL A 374 -76.25 8.40 33.03
C VAL A 374 -76.01 8.30 34.53
#